data_AF-A0A2V5Z8J5-F1
#
_entry.id   AF-A0A2V5Z8J5-F1
#
_cell.length_a   1.000
_cell.length_b   1.000
_cell.length_c   1.000
_cell.angle_alpha   90.00
_cell.angle_beta   90.00
_cell.angle_gamma   90.00
#
_symmetry.space_group_name_H-M   'P 1'
#
loop_
_entity.id
_entity.type
_entity.pdbx_description
1 polymer ?
#
loop_
_entity_poly.entity_id
_entity_poly.type
_entity_poly.pdbx_seq_one_letter_code
_entity_poly.pdbx_strand_id
1 'polypeptide(L)'
;MSIARAIPIPMIKKLNLVVMTPRWRRIFFSFLLTAAGFAGLAAISSSRATDQAGSPNQNDSAKIAPWVVEHTANGHRSEFIVVLADQADLSGAAMLRAKIDKGRFVRDALWNKAQTTQGPIL
;
A
#
# COMPACT_ATOMS: atom_id res chain seq x y z
N MET A 1 48.87 20.46 -23.80
CA MET A 1 48.85 20.52 -22.32
C MET A 1 47.49 21.06 -21.89
N SER A 2 46.58 20.17 -21.49
CA SER A 2 45.19 20.51 -21.14
C SER A 2 45.08 20.78 -19.64
N ILE A 3 44.60 21.96 -19.27
CA ILE A 3 44.51 22.45 -17.89
C ILE A 3 43.17 21.99 -17.33
N ALA A 4 43.18 21.03 -16.41
CA ALA A 4 41.99 20.55 -15.73
C ALA A 4 41.42 21.65 -14.81
N ARG A 5 40.21 22.15 -15.11
CA ARG A 5 39.44 23.02 -14.20
C ARG A 5 38.81 22.16 -13.12
N ALA A 6 39.19 22.40 -11.87
CA ALA A 6 38.48 21.89 -10.70
C ALA A 6 37.13 22.60 -10.55
N ILE A 7 36.04 21.83 -10.50
CA ILE A 7 34.68 22.32 -10.23
C ILE A 7 34.45 22.20 -8.72
N PRO A 8 34.23 23.29 -7.97
CA PRO A 8 33.91 23.18 -6.55
C PRO A 8 32.47 22.66 -6.39
N ILE A 9 32.32 21.52 -5.73
CA ILE A 9 31.05 20.94 -5.32
C ILE A 9 30.46 21.83 -4.22
N PRO A 10 29.28 22.45 -4.39
CA PRO A 10 28.66 23.20 -3.31
C PRO A 10 28.18 22.24 -2.22
N MET A 11 28.76 22.47 -1.03
CA MET A 11 28.45 21.88 0.26
C MET A 11 26.93 21.84 0.51
N ILE A 12 26.37 20.63 0.54
CA ILE A 12 24.96 20.37 0.85
C ILE A 12 24.68 20.87 2.27
N LYS A 13 23.91 21.95 2.37
CA LYS A 13 23.46 22.54 3.63
C LYS A 13 22.59 21.50 4.36
N LYS A 14 22.92 21.21 5.62
CA LYS A 14 22.15 20.31 6.48
C LYS A 14 20.70 20.79 6.56
N LEU A 15 19.76 19.99 6.05
CA LEU A 15 18.33 20.20 6.34
C LEU A 15 18.09 19.97 7.83
N ASN A 16 17.43 20.94 8.46
CA ASN A 16 16.98 20.85 9.83
C ASN A 16 15.98 19.69 9.96
N LEU A 17 16.47 18.55 10.46
CA LEU A 17 15.63 17.44 10.86
C LEU A 17 14.85 17.89 12.10
N VAL A 18 13.59 18.27 11.93
CA VAL A 18 12.67 18.42 13.07
C VAL A 18 12.50 17.03 13.67
N VAL A 19 13.33 16.74 14.67
CA VAL A 19 13.19 15.56 15.52
C VAL A 19 11.91 15.76 16.31
N MET A 20 10.86 15.11 15.84
CA MET A 20 9.56 15.02 16.51
C MET A 20 9.80 14.52 17.94
N THR A 21 9.65 15.39 18.93
CA THR A 21 9.97 15.07 20.32
C THR A 21 8.99 14.02 20.87
N PRO A 22 9.44 13.10 21.73
CA PRO A 22 8.70 11.92 22.16
C PRO A 22 7.40 12.21 22.94
N ARG A 23 7.18 13.46 23.37
CA ARG A 23 5.96 13.88 24.08
C ARG A 23 4.77 14.06 23.14
N TRP A 24 5.00 14.45 21.89
CA TRP A 24 3.91 14.69 20.92
C TRP A 24 3.32 13.38 20.39
N ARG A 25 4.15 12.33 20.28
CA ARG A 25 3.72 10.97 19.92
C ARG A 25 2.73 10.38 20.95
N ARG A 26 2.92 10.65 22.25
CA ARG A 26 2.03 10.15 23.31
C ARG A 26 0.65 10.79 23.24
N ILE A 27 0.57 12.09 22.98
CA ILE A 27 -0.69 12.84 22.94
C ILE A 27 -1.56 12.36 21.77
N PHE A 28 -0.97 12.14 20.59
CA PHE A 28 -1.69 11.62 19.42
C PHE A 28 -2.20 10.18 19.61
N PHE A 29 -1.41 9.29 20.21
CA PHE A 29 -1.82 7.89 20.41
C PHE A 29 -2.92 7.73 21.48
N SER A 30 -2.94 8.56 22.51
CA SER A 30 -4.01 8.54 23.52
C SER A 30 -5.37 8.95 22.95
N PHE A 31 -5.40 9.87 21.96
CA PHE A 31 -6.64 10.29 21.31
C PHE A 31 -7.21 9.19 20.39
N LEU A 32 -6.34 8.44 19.71
CA LEU A 32 -6.74 7.36 18.80
C LEU A 32 -7.31 6.13 19.54
N LEU A 33 -6.82 5.82 20.75
CA LEU A 33 -7.22 4.60 21.48
C LEU A 33 -8.62 4.68 22.12
N THR A 34 -9.15 5.89 22.34
CA THR A 34 -10.43 6.09 23.07
C THR A 34 -11.68 5.87 22.20
N ALA A 35 -11.53 5.72 20.87
CA ALA A 35 -12.66 5.52 19.94
C ALA A 35 -13.08 4.04 19.75
N ALA A 36 -12.36 3.07 20.33
CA ALA A 36 -12.57 1.63 20.12
C ALA A 36 -13.48 0.97 21.18
N GLY A 37 -14.52 1.67 21.64
CA GLY A 37 -15.38 1.22 22.76
C GLY A 37 -16.85 0.96 22.42
N PHE A 38 -17.24 0.85 21.15
CA PHE A 38 -18.65 0.70 20.76
C PHE A 38 -18.84 -0.25 19.56
N ALA A 39 -18.52 -1.53 19.72
CA ALA A 39 -19.02 -2.55 18.79
C ALA A 39 -19.05 -3.91 19.48
N GLY A 40 -20.20 -4.28 20.03
CA GLY A 40 -20.39 -5.59 20.62
C GLY A 40 -21.86 -5.92 20.75
N LEU A 41 -22.54 -6.23 19.65
CA LEU A 41 -23.62 -7.23 19.64
C LEU A 41 -24.08 -7.56 18.21
N ALA A 42 -24.48 -8.83 18.04
CA ALA A 42 -25.17 -9.43 16.90
C ALA A 42 -24.27 -9.79 15.68
N ALA A 43 -24.32 -10.99 15.12
CA ALA A 43 -25.10 -12.17 15.43
C ALA A 43 -24.44 -13.40 14.79
N ILE A 44 -24.61 -14.54 15.45
CA ILE A 44 -24.37 -15.88 14.92
C ILE A 44 -25.39 -16.15 13.79
N SER A 45 -24.94 -16.65 12.64
CA SER A 45 -25.85 -17.34 11.73
C SER A 45 -25.16 -18.41 10.88
N SER A 46 -25.37 -19.66 11.33
CA SER A 46 -25.56 -20.91 10.59
C SER A 46 -24.78 -21.18 9.29
N SER A 47 -23.84 -22.12 9.37
CA SER A 47 -23.17 -22.78 8.24
C SER A 47 -24.13 -23.71 7.49
N ARG A 48 -24.54 -23.28 6.30
CA ARG A 48 -25.11 -24.09 5.21
C ARG A 48 -24.61 -23.39 3.93
N ALA A 49 -24.14 -24.01 2.87
CA ALA A 49 -24.29 -25.38 2.43
C ALA A 49 -23.29 -25.63 1.26
N THR A 50 -23.29 -26.88 0.81
CA THR A 50 -23.19 -27.30 -0.60
C THR A 50 -21.89 -27.07 -1.35
N ASP A 51 -21.17 -28.17 -1.51
CA ASP A 51 -20.51 -28.54 -2.77
C ASP A 51 -21.44 -28.25 -3.97
N GLN A 52 -21.14 -27.20 -4.75
CA GLN A 52 -21.78 -26.99 -6.03
C GLN A 52 -20.75 -26.50 -7.04
N ALA A 53 -20.39 -27.41 -7.94
CA ALA A 53 -19.59 -27.15 -9.11
C ALA A 53 -20.22 -26.04 -9.97
N GLY A 54 -19.41 -25.04 -10.33
CA GLY A 54 -19.63 -24.19 -11.50
C GLY A 54 -20.76 -23.17 -11.44
N SER A 55 -20.74 -22.24 -10.46
CA SER A 55 -21.44 -20.95 -10.52
C SER A 55 -20.39 -19.83 -10.60
N PRO A 56 -20.60 -18.74 -11.35
CA PRO A 56 -19.82 -17.52 -11.15
C PRO A 56 -19.89 -17.22 -9.65
N ASN A 57 -18.72 -17.14 -9.02
CA ASN A 57 -18.60 -17.11 -7.58
C ASN A 57 -19.43 -15.94 -7.07
N GLN A 58 -20.43 -16.16 -6.20
CA GLN A 58 -21.11 -15.05 -5.50
C GLN A 58 -20.10 -14.17 -4.72
N ASN A 59 -18.89 -14.71 -4.51
CA ASN A 59 -17.72 -14.05 -3.94
C ASN A 59 -17.02 -13.05 -4.89
N ASP A 60 -17.24 -13.08 -6.20
CA ASP A 60 -16.58 -12.17 -7.13
C ASP A 60 -17.18 -10.76 -7.05
N SER A 61 -18.48 -10.64 -6.77
CA SER A 61 -19.12 -9.37 -6.44
C SER A 61 -18.55 -8.74 -5.15
N ALA A 62 -18.00 -9.54 -4.24
CA ALA A 62 -17.36 -9.01 -3.04
C ALA A 62 -15.99 -8.35 -3.33
N LYS A 63 -15.34 -8.68 -4.46
CA LYS A 63 -14.04 -8.10 -4.86
C LYS A 63 -14.19 -6.75 -5.55
N ILE A 64 -15.35 -6.48 -6.16
CA ILE A 64 -15.63 -5.25 -6.90
C ILE A 64 -16.47 -4.34 -6.02
N ALA A 65 -15.98 -3.14 -5.76
CA ALA A 65 -16.75 -2.18 -4.97
C ALA A 65 -18.08 -1.84 -5.70
N PRO A 66 -19.24 -1.80 -5.00
CA PRO A 66 -20.54 -1.58 -5.63
C PRO A 66 -20.59 -0.32 -6.53
N TRP A 67 -19.87 0.73 -6.13
CA TRP A 67 -19.80 1.97 -6.90
C TRP A 67 -19.24 1.75 -8.31
N VAL A 68 -18.25 0.86 -8.50
CA VAL A 68 -17.67 0.58 -9.83
C VAL A 68 -18.73 -0.09 -10.72
N VAL A 69 -19.52 -1.02 -10.16
CA VAL A 69 -20.60 -1.70 -10.88
C VAL A 69 -21.67 -0.70 -11.31
N GLU A 70 -22.10 0.17 -10.39
CA GLU A 70 -23.11 1.19 -10.67
C GLU A 70 -22.64 2.18 -11.75
N HIS A 71 -21.38 2.61 -11.70
CA HIS A 71 -20.81 3.60 -12.62
C HIS A 71 -20.28 3.02 -13.93
N THR A 72 -20.31 1.69 -14.10
CA THR A 72 -20.02 1.01 -15.37
C THR A 72 -21.26 0.39 -16.03
N ALA A 73 -22.42 0.48 -15.37
CA ALA A 73 -23.69 0.03 -15.92
C ALA A 73 -23.99 0.72 -17.27
N ASN A 74 -24.71 0.05 -18.16
CA ASN A 74 -25.12 0.60 -19.47
C ASN A 74 -23.96 1.10 -20.36
N GLY A 75 -22.76 0.54 -20.22
CA GLY A 75 -21.60 0.89 -21.03
C GLY A 75 -20.88 2.18 -20.61
N HIS A 76 -21.22 2.72 -19.44
CA HIS A 76 -20.45 3.82 -18.84
C HIS A 76 -19.06 3.34 -18.43
N ARG A 77 -18.13 4.29 -18.27
CA ARG A 77 -16.75 4.02 -17.86
C ARG A 77 -16.50 4.60 -16.48
N SER A 78 -15.77 3.85 -15.66
CA SER A 78 -15.28 4.30 -14.37
C SER A 78 -13.79 3.98 -14.21
N GLU A 79 -13.07 4.79 -13.46
CA GLU A 79 -11.69 4.52 -13.05
C GLU A 79 -11.68 3.68 -11.77
N PHE A 80 -10.82 2.68 -11.70
CA PHE A 80 -10.68 1.85 -10.51
C PHE A 80 -9.25 1.36 -10.36
N ILE A 81 -8.91 0.95 -9.14
CA ILE A 81 -7.61 0.38 -8.81
C ILE A 81 -7.77 -1.13 -8.64
N VAL A 82 -6.93 -1.89 -9.34
CA VAL A 82 -6.81 -3.34 -9.12
C VAL A 82 -5.73 -3.59 -8.09
N VAL A 83 -6.13 -4.13 -6.94
CA VAL A 83 -5.19 -4.62 -5.92
C VAL A 83 -4.99 -6.11 -6.14
N LEU A 84 -3.78 -6.49 -6.51
CA LEU A 84 -3.42 -7.89 -6.70
C LEU A 84 -3.32 -8.60 -5.35
N ALA A 85 -3.70 -9.88 -5.30
CA ALA A 85 -3.51 -10.70 -4.11
C ALA A 85 -2.02 -10.92 -3.80
N ASP A 86 -1.20 -11.05 -4.85
CA ASP A 86 0.25 -11.12 -4.74
C ASP A 86 0.85 -9.71 -4.69
N GLN A 87 1.58 -9.41 -3.62
CA GLN A 87 2.22 -8.12 -3.35
C GLN A 87 3.72 -8.31 -3.14
N ALA A 88 4.51 -7.27 -3.37
CA ALA A 88 5.93 -7.32 -3.04
C ALA A 88 6.12 -7.47 -1.52
N ASP A 89 6.96 -8.42 -1.09
CA ASP A 89 7.36 -8.50 0.31
C ASP A 89 8.36 -7.39 0.64
N LEU A 90 7.98 -6.50 1.56
CA LEU A 90 8.79 -5.38 2.01
C LEU A 90 9.37 -5.61 3.42
N SER A 91 9.14 -6.77 4.03
CA SER A 91 9.53 -7.07 5.41
C SER A 91 11.04 -6.92 5.66
N GLY A 92 11.88 -7.29 4.70
CA GLY A 92 13.33 -7.13 4.76
C GLY A 92 13.80 -5.68 4.96
N ALA A 93 12.98 -4.69 4.56
CA ALA A 93 13.27 -3.27 4.77
C ALA A 93 13.35 -2.90 6.27
N ALA A 94 12.68 -3.65 7.14
CA ALA A 94 12.66 -3.40 8.58
C ALA A 94 14.04 -3.64 9.24
N MET A 95 14.85 -4.53 8.67
CA MET A 95 16.18 -4.86 9.19
C MET A 95 17.25 -3.81 8.82
N LEU A 96 16.97 -2.98 7.81
CA LEU A 96 17.90 -1.97 7.31
C LEU A 96 17.82 -0.69 8.15
N ARG A 97 18.97 -0.26 8.69
CA ARG A 97 19.05 0.94 9.56
C ARG A 97 19.16 2.24 8.77
N ALA A 98 19.98 2.26 7.72
CA ALA A 98 20.17 3.47 6.92
C ALA A 98 19.00 3.70 5.97
N LYS A 99 18.53 4.95 5.89
CA LYS A 99 17.40 5.33 5.04
C LYS A 99 17.68 5.08 3.55
N ILE A 100 18.93 5.26 3.12
CA ILE A 100 19.32 5.06 1.73
C ILE A 100 19.23 3.58 1.33
N ASP A 101 19.69 2.68 2.18
CA ASP A 101 19.64 1.24 1.94
C ASP A 101 18.19 0.75 1.94
N LYS A 102 17.39 1.26 2.88
CA LYS A 102 15.94 0.99 2.93
C LYS A 102 15.22 1.45 1.67
N GLY A 103 15.49 2.68 1.23
CA GLY A 103 14.88 3.25 0.03
C GLY A 103 15.24 2.46 -1.23
N ARG A 104 16.51 2.04 -1.35
CA ARG A 104 16.95 1.15 -2.42
C ARG A 104 16.16 -0.16 -2.36
N PHE A 105 16.20 -0.87 -1.24
CA PHE A 105 15.51 -2.15 -1.08
C PHE A 105 14.02 -2.08 -1.48
N VAL A 106 13.28 -1.08 -0.99
CA VAL A 106 11.85 -0.93 -1.32
C VAL A 106 11.65 -0.69 -2.82
N ARG A 107 12.48 0.18 -3.43
CA ARG A 107 12.41 0.43 -4.87
C ARG A 107 12.72 -0.82 -5.68
N ASP A 108 13.75 -1.57 -5.32
CA ASP A 108 14.13 -2.83 -5.97
C ASP A 108 12.98 -3.85 -5.91
N ALA A 109 12.42 -4.07 -4.73
CA ALA A 109 11.33 -5.03 -4.52
C ALA A 109 10.07 -4.68 -5.33
N LEU A 110 9.64 -3.41 -5.27
CA LEU A 110 8.46 -2.95 -6.01
C LEU A 110 8.68 -2.98 -7.52
N TRP A 111 9.87 -2.57 -7.98
CA TRP A 111 10.20 -2.59 -9.41
C TRP A 111 10.15 -4.01 -9.97
N ASN A 112 10.76 -4.96 -9.27
CA ASN A 112 10.77 -6.37 -9.69
C ASN A 112 9.35 -6.95 -9.72
N LYS A 113 8.50 -6.65 -8.73
CA LYS A 113 7.10 -7.08 -8.74
C LYS A 113 6.35 -6.49 -9.93
N ALA A 114 6.48 -5.19 -10.18
CA ALA A 114 5.82 -4.52 -11.30
C ALA A 114 6.17 -5.13 -12.66
N GLN A 115 7.44 -5.48 -12.89
CA GLN A 115 7.88 -6.16 -14.13
C GLN A 115 7.15 -7.48 -14.38
N THR A 116 6.78 -8.19 -13.31
CA THR A 116 6.08 -9.49 -13.42
C THR A 116 4.55 -9.37 -13.48
N THR A 117 3.98 -8.26 -13.01
CA THR A 117 2.52 -8.12 -12.84
C THR A 117 1.86 -7.08 -13.74
N GLN A 118 2.62 -6.11 -14.28
CA GLN A 118 2.08 -5.01 -15.10
C GLN A 118 2.38 -5.20 -16.59
N GLY A 119 2.38 -6.46 -17.05
CA GLY A 119 2.46 -6.77 -18.47
C GLY A 119 1.22 -6.28 -19.25
N PRO A 120 1.25 -6.36 -20.59
CA PRO A 120 0.12 -5.99 -21.43
C PRO A 120 -1.16 -6.71 -21.00
N ILE A 121 -2.24 -5.95 -20.85
CA ILE A 121 -3.59 -6.49 -20.70
C ILE A 121 -4.15 -6.56 -22.12
N LEU A 122 -4.39 -7.78 -22.62
CA LEU A 122 -4.95 -8.04 -23.95
C LEU A 122 -6.39 -7.53 -24.07
#